data_AF-A0A0P6VH48-F1
#
_entry.id   AF-A0A0P6VH48-F1
#
_cell.length_a   1.000
_cell.length_b   1.000
_cell.length_c   1.000
_cell.angle_alpha   90.00
_cell.angle_beta   90.00
_cell.angle_gamma   90.00
#
_symmetry.space_group_name_H-M   'P 1'
#
loop_
_entity.id
_entity.type
_entity.pdbx_description
1 polymer ?
#
loop_
_entity_poly.entity_id
_entity_poly.type
_entity_poly.pdbx_seq_one_letter_code
_entity_poly.pdbx_strand_id
1 'polypeptide(L)' 'MKKRFTEEQIIGFLREAESGVAIKDLCRRHGFSEASYYLWRSKF' A
#
# COMPACT_ATOMS: atom_id res chain seq x y z
N MET A 1 -16.08 5.74 11.35
CA MET A 1 -14.61 5.57 11.23
C MET A 1 -14.19 5.99 9.84
N LYS A 2 -13.36 7.04 9.70
CA LYS A 2 -12.82 7.44 8.39
C LYS A 2 -11.65 6.53 8.07
N LYS A 3 -11.72 5.74 6.99
CA LYS A 3 -10.54 4.97 6.54
C LYS A 3 -9.44 5.96 6.18
N ARG A 4 -8.21 5.68 6.65
CA ARG A 4 -7.04 6.54 6.43
C ARG A 4 -6.61 6.61 4.96
N PHE A 5 -6.90 5.56 4.19
CA PHE A 5 -6.64 5.45 2.76
C PHE A 5 -7.90 4.99 2.02
N THR A 6 -8.12 5.51 0.81
CA THR A 6 -9.18 5.04 -0.10
C THR A 6 -8.75 3.76 -0.84
N GLU A 7 -9.70 3.04 -1.43
CA GLU A 7 -9.40 1.83 -2.20
C GLU A 7 -8.54 2.15 -3.43
N GLU A 8 -8.79 3.29 -4.08
CA GLU A 8 -7.97 3.78 -5.21
C GLU A 8 -6.53 4.06 -4.80
N GLN A 9 -6.31 4.66 -3.62
CA GLN A 9 -4.95 4.86 -3.09
C GLN A 9 -4.25 3.53 -2.81
N ILE A 10 -4.97 2.57 -2.22
CA ILE A 10 -4.45 1.24 -1.92
C ILE A 10 -4.04 0.52 -3.21
N ILE A 11 -4.90 0.51 -4.23
CA ILE A 11 -4.60 -0.09 -5.54
C ILE A 11 -3.39 0.62 -6.19
N GLY A 12 -3.28 1.94 -6.04
CA GLY A 12 -2.11 2.71 -6.47
C GLY A 12 -0.82 2.24 -5.81
N PHE A 13 -0.85 2.00 -4.49
CA PHE A 13 0.31 1.48 -3.75
C PHE A 13 0.70 0.07 -4.21
N LEU A 14 -0.27 -0.82 -4.44
CA LEU A 14 -0.02 -2.16 -4.96
C LEU A 14 0.68 -2.12 -6.34
N ARG A 15 0.18 -1.28 -7.25
CA ARG A 15 0.78 -1.09 -8.59
C ARG A 15 2.19 -0.50 -8.55
N GLU A 16 2.44 0.45 -7.64
CA GLU A 16 3.77 1.05 -7.49
C GLU A 16 4.78 -0.01 -7.03
N ALA A 17 4.39 -0.89 -6.10
CA ALA A 17 5.20 -2.04 -5.72
C ALA A 17 5.43 -3.04 -6.87
N GLU A 18 4.42 -3.33 -7.69
CA GLU A 18 4.55 -4.19 -8.87
C GLU A 18 5.49 -3.61 -9.94
N SER A 19 5.60 -2.27 -10.01
CA SER A 19 6.59 -1.58 -10.86
C SER A 19 8.05 -1.71 -10.37
N GLY A 20 8.29 -2.48 -9.30
CA GLY A 20 9.64 -2.77 -8.80
C GLY A 20 10.09 -1.86 -7.65
N VAL A 21 9.19 -1.05 -7.10
CA VAL A 21 9.48 -0.26 -5.89
C VAL A 21 9.56 -1.19 -4.68
N ALA A 22 10.61 -1.02 -3.87
CA ALA A 22 10.74 -1.74 -2.61
C ALA A 22 9.61 -1.38 -1.63
N ILE A 23 8.90 -2.38 -1.11
CA ILE A 23 7.76 -2.21 -0.19
C ILE A 23 8.13 -1.37 1.04
N LYS A 24 9.36 -1.53 1.55
CA LYS A 24 9.87 -0.77 2.69
C LYS A 24 9.97 0.72 2.41
N ASP A 25 10.37 1.09 1.20
CA ASP A 25 10.44 2.49 0.76
C ASP A 25 9.02 3.06 0.54
N LEU A 26 8.16 2.27 -0.10
CA LEU A 26 6.73 2.58 -0.28
C LEU A 26 6.03 2.86 1.06
N CYS A 27 6.23 1.99 2.04
CA CYS A 27 5.75 2.10 3.43
C CYS A 27 6.21 3.42 4.09
N ARG A 28 7.48 3.78 3.89
CA ARG A 28 8.07 5.01 4.45
C ARG A 28 7.56 6.27 3.76
N ARG A 29 7.40 6.25 2.43
CA ARG A 29 6.90 7.38 1.62
C ARG A 29 5.43 7.69 1.91
N HIS A 30 4.57 6.67 1.96
CA HIS A 30 3.12 6.84 2.08
C HIS A 30 2.59 6.70 3.53
N GLY A 31 3.44 6.31 4.48
CA GLY A 31 3.11 6.31 5.91
C GLY A 31 2.16 5.20 6.34
N PHE A 32 2.34 3.98 5.81
CA PHE A 32 1.64 2.76 6.23
C PHE A 32 2.65 1.65 6.51
N SER A 33 2.33 0.66 7.34
CA SER A 33 3.23 -0.45 7.64
C SER A 33 3.24 -1.53 6.55
N GLU A 34 4.34 -2.28 6.41
CA GLU A 34 4.43 -3.43 5.49
C GLU A 34 3.31 -4.46 5.74
N ALA A 35 2.89 -4.65 7.00
CA ALA A 35 1.75 -5.49 7.34
C ALA A 35 0.44 -5.04 6.65
N SER A 36 0.20 -3.73 6.58
CA SER A 36 -0.97 -3.17 5.87
C SER A 36 -0.90 -3.46 4.37
N TYR A 37 0.29 -3.36 3.78
CA TYR A 37 0.51 -3.68 2.38
C TYR A 37 0.15 -5.13 2.06
N TYR A 38 0.64 -6.09 2.84
CA TYR A 38 0.34 -7.50 2.61
C TYR A 38 -1.14 -7.82 2.84
N LEU A 39 -1.79 -7.16 3.81
CA LEU A 39 -3.24 -7.27 3.99
C LEU A 39 -4.01 -6.80 2.75
N TRP A 40 -3.58 -5.68 2.16
CA TRP A 40 -4.20 -5.16 0.94
C TRP A 40 -3.94 -6.05 -0.26
N ARG A 41 -2.74 -6.59 -0.41
CA ARG A 41 -2.38 -7.50 -1.50
C ARG A 41 -3.22 -8.80 -1.51
N SER A 42 -3.67 -9.26 -0.35
CA SER A 42 -4.58 -10.41 -0.27
C SER A 42 -6.04 -10.04 -0.55
N LYS A 43 -6.38 -8.75 -0.54
CA LYS A 43 -7.76 -8.26 -0.63
C LYS A 43 -8.10 -7.63 -1.99
N PHE A 44 -7.15 -6.93 -2.59
CA PHE A 44 -7.25 -6.21 -3.85
C PHE A 44 -6.27 -6.80 -4.85
#